data_AF-A0A9W7MFV5-F1
#
_entry.id   AF-A0A9W7MFV5-F1
#
_cell.length_a   1.000
_cell.length_b   1.000
_cell.length_c   1.000
_cell.angle_alpha   90.00
_cell.angle_beta   90.00
_cell.angle_gamma   90.00
#
_symmetry.space_group_name_H-M   'P 1'
#
loop_
_entity.id
_entity.type
_entity.pdbx_description
1 polymer ?
#
loop_
_entity_poly.entity_id
_entity_poly.type
_entity_poly.pdbx_seq_one_letter_code
_entity_poly.pdbx_strand_id
1 'polypeptide(L)'
;MAFWCFTLPINLFKLYYGDDWGGLFEAITGYGLGGSSMALFGRVGGGIYTKAADVGAELVGKVERIIPEDDPRNPPVIADNVGDNVGDIAVMGSDLFGSYAESSCASLVVASISSFGINHELTPMLYPLIISSVGIIVCLISTLFVPDFFEIEAVNEIEPSLKRQLIISTVLTTIGVAIVSWIALSTSLTILNFGEQKDVKNWQLFLCVAVGLWAGLIISFVTEYYTSNAYR
;
A
#
# COMPACT_ATOMS: atom_id res chain seq x y z
N MET A 1 11.52 -5.42 -0.89
CA MET A 1 11.14 -6.03 -2.17
C MET A 1 10.64 -5.00 -3.19
N ALA A 2 9.80 -4.03 -2.78
CA ALA A 2 9.20 -3.03 -3.68
C ALA A 2 10.19 -2.07 -4.39
N PHE A 3 11.24 -1.57 -3.69
CA PHE A 3 12.24 -0.68 -4.31
C PHE A 3 13.00 -1.34 -5.47
N TRP A 4 13.41 -2.59 -5.29
CA TRP A 4 14.12 -3.37 -6.31
C TRP A 4 13.25 -3.71 -7.52
N CYS A 5 11.94 -3.86 -7.32
CA CYS A 5 11.02 -4.21 -8.38
C CYS A 5 10.82 -3.07 -9.40
N PHE A 6 10.95 -1.81 -8.96
CA PHE A 6 10.90 -0.65 -9.86
C PHE A 6 12.28 -0.21 -10.38
N THR A 7 13.35 -0.31 -9.60
CA THR A 7 14.68 0.16 -10.04
C THR A 7 15.26 -0.66 -11.18
N LEU A 8 15.00 -1.97 -11.23
CA LEU A 8 15.39 -2.85 -12.34
C LEU A 8 14.77 -2.42 -13.68
N PRO A 9 13.43 -2.34 -13.83
CA PRO A 9 12.81 -1.90 -15.06
C PRO A 9 13.15 -0.44 -15.40
N ILE A 10 13.24 0.46 -14.42
CA ILE A 10 13.68 1.85 -14.68
C ILE A 10 15.08 1.87 -15.29
N ASN A 11 16.04 1.16 -14.71
CA ASN A 11 17.40 1.10 -15.25
C ASN A 11 17.45 0.44 -16.63
N LEU A 12 16.66 -0.61 -16.85
CA LEU A 12 16.58 -1.30 -18.14
C LEU A 12 15.99 -0.39 -19.23
N PHE A 13 14.87 0.28 -18.93
CA PHE A 13 14.21 1.18 -19.88
C PHE A 13 15.06 2.44 -20.13
N LYS A 14 15.81 2.89 -19.11
CA LYS A 14 16.76 3.98 -19.25
C LYS A 14 17.88 3.69 -20.26
N LEU A 15 18.31 2.44 -20.39
CA LEU A 15 19.29 2.06 -21.42
C LEU A 15 18.75 2.24 -22.85
N TYR A 16 17.43 2.15 -23.04
CA TYR A 16 16.78 2.31 -24.34
C TYR A 16 16.38 3.77 -24.62
N TYR A 17 15.71 4.42 -23.67
CA TYR A 17 15.17 5.78 -23.84
C TYR A 17 16.21 6.89 -23.65
N GLY A 18 17.33 6.63 -22.96
CA GLY A 18 18.39 7.62 -22.73
C GLY A 18 17.88 8.86 -21.98
N ASP A 19 17.79 9.98 -22.69
CA ASP A 19 17.37 11.28 -22.17
C ASP A 19 15.86 11.55 -22.34
N ASP A 20 15.12 10.70 -23.07
CA ASP A 20 13.66 10.79 -23.17
C ASP A 20 12.99 10.18 -21.94
N TRP A 21 13.01 10.91 -20.83
CA TRP A 21 12.39 10.45 -19.59
C TRP A 21 10.86 10.53 -19.65
N GLY A 22 10.29 11.38 -20.50
CA GLY A 22 8.85 11.44 -20.74
C GLY A 22 8.34 10.08 -21.23
N GLY A 23 8.88 9.60 -22.35
CA GLY A 23 8.54 8.29 -22.91
C GLY A 23 8.89 7.12 -22.01
N LEU A 24 10.01 7.20 -21.28
CA LEU A 24 10.42 6.17 -20.33
C LEU A 24 9.37 5.93 -19.24
N PHE A 25 8.95 6.99 -18.54
CA PHE A 25 8.03 6.86 -17.42
C PHE A 25 6.59 6.67 -17.88
N GLU A 26 6.23 7.15 -19.09
CA GLU A 26 4.99 6.77 -19.77
C GLU A 26 4.93 5.27 -20.01
N ALA A 27 6.00 4.64 -20.52
CA ALA A 27 6.03 3.19 -20.71
C ALA A 27 5.95 2.41 -19.39
N ILE A 28 6.53 2.94 -18.31
CA ILE A 28 6.47 2.34 -16.97
C ILE A 28 5.05 2.36 -16.38
N THR A 29 4.15 3.22 -16.84
CA THR A 29 2.74 3.19 -16.38
C THR A 29 2.06 1.84 -16.62
N GLY A 30 2.50 1.09 -17.63
CA GLY A 30 2.02 -0.26 -17.91
C GLY A 30 2.23 -1.23 -16.74
N TYR A 31 3.18 -0.94 -15.84
CA TYR A 31 3.40 -1.73 -14.62
C TYR A 31 2.21 -1.66 -13.65
N GLY A 32 1.71 -0.46 -13.38
CA GLY A 32 0.51 -0.25 -12.56
C GLY A 32 -0.74 -0.86 -13.20
N LEU A 33 -0.93 -0.60 -14.50
CA LEU A 33 -2.04 -1.16 -15.26
C LEU A 33 -2.06 -2.70 -15.22
N GLY A 34 -0.90 -3.34 -15.41
CA GLY A 34 -0.78 -4.79 -15.34
C GLY A 34 -1.08 -5.35 -13.94
N GLY A 35 -0.56 -4.71 -12.90
CA GLY A 35 -0.80 -5.08 -11.50
C GLY A 35 -2.29 -5.08 -11.15
N SER A 36 -2.98 -3.96 -11.39
CA SER A 36 -4.40 -3.83 -11.05
C SER A 36 -5.31 -4.65 -11.95
N SER A 37 -4.95 -4.85 -13.22
CA SER A 37 -5.72 -5.74 -14.11
C SER A 37 -5.74 -7.17 -13.57
N MET A 38 -4.59 -7.69 -13.10
CA MET A 38 -4.52 -9.02 -12.50
C MET A 38 -5.18 -9.06 -11.13
N ALA A 39 -5.03 -8.01 -10.32
CA ALA A 39 -5.70 -7.89 -9.03
C ALA A 39 -7.24 -7.92 -9.16
N LEU A 40 -7.79 -7.33 -10.21
CA LEU A 40 -9.23 -7.36 -10.49
C LEU A 40 -9.74 -8.79 -10.69
N PHE A 41 -9.08 -9.57 -11.54
CA PHE A 41 -9.47 -10.97 -11.76
C PHE A 41 -9.25 -11.81 -10.50
N GLY A 42 -8.15 -11.57 -9.78
CA GLY A 42 -7.89 -12.20 -8.48
C GLY A 42 -9.04 -11.94 -7.52
N ARG A 43 -9.48 -10.69 -7.38
CA ARG A 43 -10.52 -10.29 -6.43
C ARG A 43 -11.88 -10.86 -6.74
N VAL A 44 -12.27 -10.84 -8.01
CA VAL A 44 -13.54 -11.43 -8.41
C VAL A 44 -13.49 -12.95 -8.26
N GLY A 45 -12.42 -13.60 -8.74
CA GLY A 45 -12.29 -15.06 -8.69
C GLY A 45 -12.16 -15.61 -7.27
N GLY A 46 -11.21 -15.09 -6.49
CA GLY A 46 -10.98 -15.49 -5.11
C GLY A 46 -12.14 -15.12 -4.19
N GLY A 47 -12.75 -13.95 -4.39
CA GLY A 47 -13.93 -13.51 -3.64
C GLY A 47 -15.15 -14.41 -3.87
N ILE A 48 -15.40 -14.81 -5.11
CA ILE A 48 -16.47 -15.78 -5.43
C ILE A 48 -16.18 -17.12 -4.77
N TYR A 49 -14.92 -17.60 -4.85
CA TYR A 49 -14.53 -18.89 -4.27
C TYR A 49 -14.75 -18.91 -2.75
N THR A 50 -14.18 -17.95 -2.02
CA THR A 50 -14.27 -17.92 -0.56
C THR A 50 -15.71 -17.73 -0.09
N LYS A 51 -16.44 -16.74 -0.61
CA LYS A 51 -17.79 -16.43 -0.12
C LYS A 51 -18.83 -17.49 -0.50
N ALA A 52 -18.63 -18.23 -1.59
CA ALA A 52 -19.51 -19.36 -1.90
C ALA A 52 -19.31 -20.53 -0.93
N ALA A 53 -18.07 -20.77 -0.48
CA ALA A 53 -17.75 -21.83 0.46
C ALA A 53 -18.20 -21.47 1.88
N ASP A 54 -17.84 -20.27 2.36
CA ASP A 54 -18.18 -19.69 3.66
C ASP A 54 -19.70 -19.72 3.91
N VAL A 55 -20.48 -19.06 3.04
CA VAL A 55 -21.95 -19.01 3.17
C VAL A 55 -22.58 -20.41 3.11
N GLY A 56 -22.04 -21.32 2.28
CA GLY A 56 -22.53 -22.69 2.19
C GLY A 56 -22.23 -23.52 3.45
N ALA A 57 -21.02 -23.37 4.00
CA ALA A 57 -20.57 -24.07 5.19
C ALA A 57 -21.33 -23.61 6.43
N GLU A 58 -21.47 -22.30 6.62
CA GLU A 58 -22.13 -21.72 7.77
C GLU A 58 -23.63 -21.99 7.80
N LEU A 59 -24.34 -21.80 6.68
CA LEU A 59 -25.81 -21.98 6.65
C LEU A 59 -26.20 -23.43 6.94
N VAL A 60 -25.59 -24.39 6.24
CA VAL A 60 -25.95 -25.80 6.42
C VAL A 60 -25.41 -26.34 7.76
N GLY A 61 -24.19 -25.95 8.14
CA GLY A 61 -23.56 -26.39 9.38
C GLY A 61 -24.23 -25.80 10.63
N LYS A 62 -24.16 -24.48 10.78
CA LYS A 62 -24.62 -23.77 11.99
C LYS A 62 -26.14 -23.69 12.07
N VAL A 63 -26.83 -23.34 10.97
CA VAL A 63 -28.27 -23.02 11.01
C VAL A 63 -29.13 -24.27 10.85
N GLU A 64 -28.86 -25.14 9.88
CA GLU A 64 -29.71 -26.31 9.62
C GLU A 64 -29.35 -27.53 10.48
N ARG A 65 -28.06 -27.85 10.58
CA ARG A 65 -27.58 -29.08 11.25
C ARG A 65 -27.16 -28.85 12.70
N ILE A 66 -27.05 -27.60 13.13
CA ILE A 66 -26.68 -27.21 14.51
C ILE A 66 -25.37 -27.93 14.93
N ILE A 67 -24.42 -28.00 14.00
CA ILE A 67 -23.06 -28.43 14.28
C ILE A 67 -22.17 -27.19 14.46
N PRO A 68 -21.06 -27.29 15.21
CA PRO A 68 -20.13 -26.19 15.36
C PRO A 68 -19.60 -25.66 14.03
N GLU A 69 -19.14 -24.40 14.05
CA GLU A 69 -18.32 -23.82 12.99
C GLU A 69 -17.06 -24.65 12.74
N ASP A 70 -16.62 -24.72 11.48
CA ASP A 70 -15.44 -25.49 11.07
C ASP A 70 -15.43 -26.97 11.47
N ASP A 71 -16.61 -27.57 11.64
CA ASP A 71 -16.69 -28.98 12.02
C ASP A 71 -16.17 -29.88 10.88
N PRO A 72 -15.25 -30.84 11.17
CA PRO A 72 -14.65 -31.70 10.14
C PRO A 72 -15.65 -32.60 9.42
N ARG A 73 -16.88 -32.75 9.94
CA ARG A 73 -17.97 -33.50 9.29
C ARG A 73 -18.65 -32.68 8.20
N ASN A 74 -18.45 -31.36 8.15
CA ASN A 74 -19.03 -30.47 7.17
C ASN A 74 -18.14 -30.42 5.91
N PRO A 75 -18.56 -31.01 4.77
CA PRO A 75 -17.73 -31.08 3.57
C PRO A 75 -17.15 -29.75 3.04
N PRO A 76 -17.87 -28.61 3.06
CA PRO A 76 -17.36 -27.33 2.54
C PRO A 76 -16.28 -26.67 3.41
N VAL A 77 -16.03 -27.12 4.65
CA VAL A 77 -15.05 -26.47 5.56
C VAL A 77 -13.63 -26.41 4.98
N ILE A 78 -13.23 -27.40 4.18
CA ILE A 78 -11.93 -27.35 3.50
C ILE A 78 -11.91 -26.25 2.43
N ALA A 79 -13.00 -26.07 1.69
CA ALA A 79 -13.09 -25.03 0.67
C ALA A 79 -13.15 -23.63 1.31
N ASP A 80 -13.75 -23.52 2.50
CA ASP A 80 -13.82 -22.30 3.29
C ASP A 80 -12.42 -21.83 3.71
N ASN A 81 -11.68 -22.68 4.42
CA ASN A 81 -10.31 -22.40 4.86
C ASN A 81 -9.32 -22.21 3.69
N VAL A 82 -9.52 -22.91 2.56
CA VAL A 82 -8.76 -22.64 1.33
C VAL A 82 -9.15 -21.27 0.77
N GLY A 83 -10.42 -20.92 0.83
CA GLY A 83 -10.98 -19.64 0.42
C GLY A 83 -10.35 -18.47 1.16
N ASP A 84 -10.12 -18.56 2.47
CA ASP A 84 -9.45 -17.50 3.23
C ASP A 84 -8.03 -17.22 2.71
N ASN A 85 -7.29 -18.27 2.35
CA ASN A 85 -5.94 -18.11 1.79
C ASN A 85 -5.97 -17.57 0.35
N VAL A 86 -6.92 -18.05 -0.46
CA VAL A 86 -7.03 -17.67 -1.88
C VAL A 86 -7.60 -16.27 -2.03
N GLY A 87 -8.68 -15.97 -1.32
CA GLY A 87 -9.35 -14.68 -1.27
C GLY A 87 -8.59 -13.73 -0.36
N ASP A 88 -8.75 -13.88 0.94
CA ASP A 88 -8.39 -12.84 1.90
C ASP A 88 -6.88 -12.58 1.97
N ILE A 89 -6.03 -13.56 1.67
CA ILE A 89 -4.56 -13.36 1.60
C ILE A 89 -4.08 -13.04 0.18
N ALA A 90 -4.22 -13.98 -0.77
CA ALA A 90 -3.59 -13.83 -2.07
C ALA A 90 -4.18 -12.66 -2.89
N VAL A 91 -5.51 -12.46 -2.83
CA VAL A 91 -6.13 -11.31 -3.50
C VAL A 91 -5.74 -10.01 -2.82
N MET A 92 -5.87 -9.92 -1.50
CA MET A 92 -5.58 -8.67 -0.79
C MET A 92 -4.15 -8.22 -1.04
N GLY A 93 -3.20 -9.15 -1.11
CA GLY A 93 -1.82 -8.88 -1.51
C GLY A 93 -1.71 -8.28 -2.91
N SER A 94 -2.44 -8.82 -3.89
CA SER A 94 -2.46 -8.30 -5.26
C SER A 94 -3.12 -6.92 -5.38
N ASP A 95 -4.17 -6.65 -4.61
CA ASP A 95 -4.90 -5.38 -4.58
C ASP A 95 -4.03 -4.25 -4.00
N LEU A 96 -3.34 -4.53 -2.89
CA LEU A 96 -2.38 -3.60 -2.28
C LEU A 96 -1.17 -3.35 -3.19
N PHE A 97 -0.70 -4.38 -3.90
CA PHE A 97 0.36 -4.23 -4.88
C PHE A 97 -0.07 -3.32 -6.05
N GLY A 98 -1.28 -3.51 -6.60
CA GLY A 98 -1.83 -2.64 -7.64
C GLY A 98 -1.90 -1.18 -7.19
N SER A 99 -2.43 -0.93 -5.99
CA SER A 99 -2.51 0.41 -5.38
C SER A 99 -1.13 1.06 -5.23
N TYR A 100 -0.14 0.31 -4.74
CA TYR A 100 1.25 0.78 -4.64
C TYR A 100 1.86 1.10 -6.02
N ALA A 101 1.68 0.20 -6.98
CA ALA A 101 2.23 0.33 -8.32
C ALA A 101 1.65 1.55 -9.06
N GLU A 102 0.33 1.72 -9.04
CA GLU A 102 -0.36 2.86 -9.67
C GLU A 102 0.03 4.19 -9.04
N SER A 103 0.06 4.29 -7.72
CA SER A 103 0.46 5.52 -7.02
C SER A 103 1.91 5.94 -7.36
N SER A 104 2.81 4.97 -7.48
CA SER A 104 4.20 5.18 -7.88
C SER A 104 4.29 5.60 -9.35
N CYS A 105 3.61 4.90 -10.26
CA CYS A 105 3.59 5.24 -11.68
C CYS A 105 2.98 6.64 -11.92
N ALA A 106 1.87 6.98 -11.26
CA ALA A 106 1.20 8.27 -11.41
C ALA A 106 2.10 9.44 -10.98
N SER A 107 2.79 9.30 -9.85
CA SER A 107 3.74 10.32 -9.39
C SER A 107 4.96 10.43 -10.31
N LEU A 108 5.48 9.31 -10.84
CA LEU A 108 6.58 9.30 -11.79
C LEU A 108 6.22 9.97 -13.13
N VAL A 109 5.05 9.72 -13.70
CA VAL A 109 4.66 10.36 -14.98
C VAL A 109 4.56 11.88 -14.84
N VAL A 110 3.97 12.37 -13.76
CA VAL A 110 3.89 13.82 -13.53
C VAL A 110 5.28 14.40 -13.28
N ALA A 111 6.14 13.68 -12.57
CA ALA A 111 7.52 14.10 -12.31
C ALA A 111 8.39 14.11 -13.58
N SER A 112 8.17 13.21 -14.55
CA SER A 112 9.00 13.09 -15.76
C SER A 112 8.88 14.28 -16.70
N ILE A 113 7.72 14.94 -16.69
CA ILE A 113 7.43 16.15 -17.47
C ILE A 113 7.53 17.44 -16.62
N SER A 114 7.92 17.31 -15.36
CA SER A 114 8.22 18.42 -14.44
C SER A 114 9.72 18.76 -14.46
N SER A 115 10.17 19.73 -13.66
CA SER A 115 11.60 20.11 -13.62
C SER A 115 12.53 18.91 -13.35
N PHE A 116 12.05 17.91 -12.61
CA PHE A 116 12.81 16.72 -12.26
C PHE A 116 13.25 15.90 -13.48
N GLY A 117 12.33 15.65 -14.41
CA GLY A 117 12.63 14.91 -15.64
C GLY A 117 13.26 15.77 -16.73
N ILE A 118 12.90 17.06 -16.82
CA ILE A 118 13.49 17.98 -17.80
C ILE A 118 14.97 18.25 -17.52
N ASN A 119 15.35 18.38 -16.24
CA ASN A 119 16.74 18.59 -15.82
C ASN A 119 17.51 17.28 -15.60
N HIS A 120 16.90 16.13 -15.88
CA HIS A 120 17.47 14.80 -15.69
C HIS A 120 18.01 14.53 -14.27
N GLU A 121 17.31 15.04 -13.26
CA GLU A 121 17.68 14.86 -11.85
C GLU A 121 17.07 13.56 -11.30
N LEU A 122 17.89 12.50 -11.21
CA LEU A 122 17.42 11.17 -10.78
C LEU A 122 16.87 11.15 -9.34
N THR A 123 17.51 11.85 -8.42
CA THR A 123 17.15 11.81 -7.00
C THR A 123 15.71 12.30 -6.74
N PRO A 124 15.33 13.52 -7.16
CA PRO A 124 13.97 13.98 -6.96
C PRO A 124 12.96 13.27 -7.87
N MET A 125 13.41 12.74 -9.02
CA MET A 125 12.57 11.89 -9.88
C MET A 125 12.13 10.61 -9.18
N LEU A 126 13.04 9.96 -8.46
CA LEU A 126 12.77 8.73 -7.71
C LEU A 126 12.24 8.99 -6.29
N TYR A 127 11.84 10.22 -5.96
CA TYR A 127 11.26 10.60 -4.67
C TYR A 127 10.15 9.66 -4.16
N PRO A 128 9.13 9.25 -4.96
CA PRO A 128 8.12 8.29 -4.49
C PRO A 128 8.69 6.92 -4.09
N LEU A 129 9.75 6.46 -4.77
CA LEU A 129 10.43 5.21 -4.44
C LEU A 129 11.30 5.34 -3.19
N ILE A 130 11.92 6.50 -2.97
CA ILE A 130 12.72 6.78 -1.77
C ILE A 130 11.81 6.80 -0.54
N ILE A 131 10.64 7.46 -0.62
CA ILE A 131 9.63 7.43 0.45
C ILE A 131 9.24 5.99 0.78
N SER A 132 8.94 5.20 -0.26
CA SER A 132 8.56 3.79 -0.08
C SER A 132 9.67 2.95 0.56
N SER A 133 10.93 3.24 0.26
CA SER A 133 12.09 2.60 0.87
C SER A 133 12.24 2.92 2.35
N VAL A 134 12.06 4.20 2.70
CA VAL A 134 12.07 4.63 4.10
C VAL A 134 10.88 4.03 4.85
N GLY A 135 9.71 3.95 4.22
CA GLY A 135 8.54 3.27 4.76
C GLY A 135 8.83 1.81 5.14
N ILE A 136 9.54 1.05 4.30
CA ILE A 136 9.93 -0.34 4.62
C ILE A 136 10.81 -0.39 5.88
N ILE A 137 11.80 0.51 5.99
CA ILE A 137 12.69 0.56 7.16
C ILE A 137 11.91 0.91 8.42
N VAL A 138 11.02 1.92 8.34
CA VAL A 138 10.16 2.33 9.45
C VAL A 138 9.23 1.20 9.87
N CYS A 139 8.60 0.51 8.93
CA CYS A 139 7.75 -0.65 9.21
C CYS A 139 8.53 -1.79 9.85
N LEU A 140 9.77 -2.05 9.39
CA LEU A 140 10.64 -3.07 10.00
C LEU A 140 10.93 -2.73 11.46
N ILE A 141 11.31 -1.48 11.75
CA ILE A 141 11.54 -1.02 13.13
C ILE A 141 10.25 -1.13 13.95
N SER A 142 9.11 -0.67 13.41
CA SER A 142 7.85 -0.75 14.14
C SER A 142 7.42 -2.18 14.45
N THR A 143 7.62 -3.12 13.53
CA THR A 143 7.20 -4.52 13.69
C THR A 143 8.10 -5.28 14.67
N LEU A 144 9.39 -4.95 14.76
CA LEU A 144 10.28 -5.59 15.74
C LEU A 144 10.07 -5.01 17.14
N PHE A 145 9.95 -3.69 17.25
CA PHE A 145 9.92 -3.03 18.55
C PHE A 145 8.54 -3.20 19.23
N VAL A 146 7.43 -3.08 18.52
CA VAL A 146 6.10 -3.08 19.17
C VAL A 146 5.78 -4.38 19.93
N PRO A 147 6.03 -5.59 19.40
CA PRO A 147 5.80 -6.83 20.13
C PRO A 147 6.80 -7.04 21.27
N ASP A 148 8.07 -6.67 21.07
CA ASP A 148 9.13 -6.85 22.09
C ASP A 148 8.93 -5.96 23.33
N PHE A 149 8.33 -4.77 23.15
CA PHE A 149 8.07 -3.84 24.26
C PHE A 149 6.69 -4.01 24.91
N PHE A 150 5.74 -4.66 24.22
CA PHE A 150 4.36 -4.79 24.67
C PHE A 150 3.88 -6.23 24.45
N GLU A 151 4.18 -7.09 25.41
CA GLU A 151 3.65 -8.45 25.45
C GLU A 151 2.12 -8.41 25.67
N ILE A 152 1.40 -9.27 24.97
CA ILE A 152 -0.07 -9.34 25.02
C ILE A 152 -0.44 -10.47 25.97
N GLU A 153 -1.02 -10.13 27.12
CA GLU A 153 -1.41 -11.13 28.13
C GLU A 153 -2.90 -11.45 28.05
N ALA A 154 -3.71 -10.53 27.51
CA ALA A 154 -5.16 -10.66 27.45
C ALA A 154 -5.76 -10.35 26.07
N VAL A 155 -6.91 -10.97 25.77
CA VAL A 155 -7.57 -10.87 24.45
C VAL A 155 -8.01 -9.44 24.12
N ASN A 156 -8.40 -8.66 25.14
CA ASN A 156 -8.79 -7.25 24.99
C ASN A 156 -7.60 -6.32 24.64
N GLU A 157 -6.36 -6.81 24.72
CA GLU A 157 -5.15 -6.05 24.39
C GLU A 157 -4.73 -6.22 22.92
N ILE A 158 -5.34 -7.16 22.19
CA ILE A 158 -5.03 -7.45 20.79
C ILE A 158 -5.35 -6.25 19.88
N GLU A 159 -6.59 -5.73 19.93
CA GLU A 159 -6.99 -4.57 19.09
C GLU A 159 -6.17 -3.31 19.42
N PRO A 160 -5.98 -2.91 20.69
CA PRO A 160 -5.12 -1.78 21.04
C PRO A 160 -3.67 -1.94 20.57
N SER A 161 -3.14 -3.17 20.55
CA SER A 161 -1.76 -3.42 20.10
C SER A 161 -1.61 -3.17 18.59
N LEU A 162 -2.55 -3.67 17.78
CA LEU A 162 -2.59 -3.42 16.33
C LEU A 162 -2.73 -1.92 16.03
N LYS A 163 -3.61 -1.23 16.77
CA LYS A 163 -3.79 0.23 16.66
C LYS A 163 -2.52 1.00 16.98
N ARG A 164 -1.82 0.61 18.06
CA ARG A 164 -0.55 1.23 18.47
C ARG A 164 0.52 1.07 17.39
N GLN A 165 0.59 -0.07 16.72
CA GLN A 165 1.49 -0.27 15.58
C GLN A 165 1.19 0.71 14.44
N LEU A 166 -0.09 0.94 14.14
CA LEU A 166 -0.51 1.89 13.09
C LEU A 166 -0.18 3.35 13.46
N ILE A 167 -0.35 3.75 14.72
CA ILE A 167 0.05 5.08 15.22
C ILE A 167 1.57 5.26 15.17
N ILE A 168 2.33 4.30 15.70
CA ILE A 168 3.80 4.38 15.76
C ILE A 168 4.41 4.46 14.36
N SER A 169 3.97 3.59 13.45
CA SER A 169 4.43 3.62 12.06
C SER A 169 4.07 4.93 11.35
N THR A 170 2.89 5.50 11.61
CA THR A 170 2.48 6.81 11.06
C THR A 170 3.38 7.95 11.55
N VAL A 171 3.67 7.99 12.85
CA VAL A 171 4.53 9.04 13.44
C VAL A 171 5.97 8.91 12.92
N LEU A 172 6.53 7.71 12.93
CA LEU A 172 7.88 7.46 12.42
C LEU A 172 8.00 7.74 10.92
N THR A 173 6.99 7.37 10.13
CA THR A 173 6.97 7.66 8.69
C THR A 173 6.86 9.15 8.42
N THR A 174 6.11 9.91 9.22
CA THR A 174 6.04 11.37 9.10
C THR A 174 7.44 12.00 9.27
N ILE A 175 8.21 11.55 10.26
CA ILE A 175 9.60 12.00 10.47
C ILE A 175 10.50 11.57 9.30
N GLY A 176 10.38 10.33 8.85
CA GLY A 176 11.13 9.81 7.70
C GLY A 176 10.87 10.61 6.42
N VAL A 177 9.61 10.91 6.11
CA VAL A 177 9.21 11.73 4.96
C VAL A 177 9.72 13.17 5.09
N ALA A 178 9.73 13.75 6.29
CA ALA A 178 10.31 15.08 6.52
C ALA A 178 11.81 15.12 6.19
N ILE A 179 12.57 14.12 6.67
CA ILE A 179 14.01 13.97 6.40
C ILE A 179 14.27 13.78 4.91
N VAL A 180 13.53 12.87 4.26
CA VAL A 180 13.66 12.62 2.81
C VAL A 180 13.33 13.87 2.01
N SER A 181 12.28 14.60 2.37
CA SER A 181 11.89 15.84 1.67
C SER A 181 12.92 16.96 1.83
N TRP A 182 13.70 16.96 2.91
CA TRP A 182 14.77 17.93 3.11
C TRP A 182 16.05 17.56 2.34
N ILE A 183 16.35 16.27 2.19
CA ILE A 183 17.59 15.79 1.56
C ILE A 183 17.43 15.60 0.04
N ALA A 184 16.30 15.05 -0.41
CA ALA A 184 16.10 14.61 -1.78
C ALA A 184 15.51 15.68 -2.72
N LEU A 185 14.92 16.75 -2.17
CA LEU A 185 14.24 17.80 -2.94
C LEU A 185 14.93 19.15 -2.76
N SER A 186 15.15 19.85 -3.89
CA SER A 186 15.62 21.23 -3.89
C SER A 186 14.57 22.21 -3.35
N THR A 187 14.99 23.37 -2.84
CA THR A 187 14.11 24.37 -2.19
C THR A 187 13.14 25.07 -3.15
N SER A 188 13.42 25.07 -4.44
CA SER A 188 12.55 25.59 -5.50
C SER A 188 12.50 24.60 -6.66
N LEU A 189 11.29 24.13 -6.98
CA LEU A 189 11.02 23.12 -7.99
C LEU A 189 9.80 23.55 -8.80
N THR A 190 9.67 23.07 -10.04
CA THR A 190 8.46 23.31 -10.83
C THR A 190 7.74 22.00 -11.12
N ILE A 191 6.42 22.00 -10.92
CA ILE A 191 5.55 20.88 -11.23
C ILE A 191 4.64 21.26 -12.38
N LEU A 192 4.44 20.33 -13.31
CA LEU A 192 3.52 20.52 -14.42
C LEU A 192 2.08 20.67 -13.93
N ASN A 193 1.43 21.75 -14.34
CA ASN A 193 0.03 22.06 -14.07
C ASN A 193 -0.66 22.42 -15.40
N PHE A 194 -1.23 21.41 -16.07
CA PHE A 194 -2.00 21.56 -17.32
C PHE A 194 -1.33 22.44 -18.40
N GLY A 195 -0.02 22.25 -18.61
CA GLY A 195 0.77 22.98 -19.62
C GLY A 195 1.58 24.15 -19.06
N GLU A 196 1.35 24.57 -17.82
CA GLU A 196 2.18 25.56 -17.13
C GLU A 196 3.10 24.91 -16.08
N GLN A 197 4.30 25.47 -15.90
CA GLN A 197 5.21 25.05 -14.83
C GLN A 197 4.91 25.86 -13.58
N LYS A 198 4.33 25.22 -12.55
CA LYS A 198 4.00 25.86 -11.28
C LYS A 198 5.17 25.75 -10.31
N ASP A 199 5.59 26.88 -9.76
CA ASP A 199 6.57 26.88 -8.67
C ASP A 199 6.01 26.23 -7.41
N VAL A 200 6.71 25.19 -6.94
CA VAL A 200 6.39 24.41 -5.75
C VAL A 200 7.62 24.36 -4.83
N LYS A 201 7.37 24.46 -3.52
CA LYS A 201 8.41 24.35 -2.50
C LYS A 201 8.45 22.94 -1.91
N ASN A 202 9.63 22.51 -1.47
CA ASN A 202 9.83 21.20 -0.83
C ASN A 202 8.87 20.92 0.35
N TRP A 203 8.59 21.93 1.19
CA TRP A 203 7.67 21.79 2.33
C TRP A 203 6.22 21.53 1.89
N GLN A 204 5.81 22.01 0.70
CA GLN A 204 4.48 21.76 0.16
C GLN A 204 4.35 20.30 -0.28
N LEU A 205 5.38 19.75 -0.92
CA LEU A 205 5.44 18.33 -1.26
C LEU A 205 5.43 17.42 -0.03
N PHE A 206 6.19 17.80 1.01
CA PHE A 206 6.12 17.13 2.31
C PHE A 206 4.68 17.11 2.85
N LEU A 207 3.98 18.25 2.84
CA LEU A 207 2.60 18.32 3.30
C LEU A 207 1.64 17.49 2.45
N CYS A 208 1.85 17.40 1.13
CA CYS A 208 1.04 16.54 0.25
C CYS A 208 1.15 15.05 0.63
N VAL A 209 2.35 14.58 0.96
CA VAL A 209 2.54 13.18 1.41
C VAL A 209 2.02 13.00 2.84
N ALA A 210 2.30 13.96 3.73
CA ALA A 210 1.86 13.91 5.11
C ALA A 210 0.33 13.89 5.21
N VAL A 211 -0.40 14.74 4.46
CA VAL A 211 -1.87 14.76 4.52
C VAL A 211 -2.46 13.42 4.08
N GLY A 212 -1.88 12.75 3.07
CA GLY A 212 -2.30 11.41 2.65
C GLY A 212 -2.06 10.36 3.74
N LEU A 213 -0.89 10.41 4.38
CA LEU A 213 -0.53 9.52 5.49
C LEU A 213 -1.48 9.68 6.69
N TRP A 214 -1.73 10.91 7.12
CA TRP A 214 -2.63 11.21 8.24
C TRP A 214 -4.10 10.95 7.89
N ALA A 215 -4.51 11.14 6.63
CA ALA A 215 -5.83 10.73 6.17
C ALA A 215 -6.03 9.21 6.31
N GLY A 216 -5.01 8.41 5.98
CA GLY A 216 -5.02 6.96 6.20
C GLY A 216 -5.24 6.60 7.67
N LEU A 217 -4.53 7.27 8.59
CA LEU A 217 -4.73 7.11 10.04
C LEU A 217 -6.18 7.41 10.44
N ILE A 218 -6.72 8.54 9.98
CA ILE A 218 -8.12 8.93 10.29
C ILE A 218 -9.10 7.88 9.79
N ILE A 219 -8.93 7.38 8.56
CA ILE A 219 -9.77 6.32 8.00
C ILE A 219 -9.71 5.07 8.89
N SER A 220 -8.53 4.64 9.33
CA SER A 220 -8.38 3.47 10.21
C SER A 220 -9.12 3.64 11.55
N PHE A 221 -9.03 4.81 12.18
CA PHE A 221 -9.75 5.08 13.43
C PHE A 221 -11.27 5.09 13.26
N VAL A 222 -11.76 5.67 12.16
CA VAL A 222 -13.19 5.70 11.86
C VAL A 222 -13.69 4.29 11.55
N THR A 223 -12.95 3.51 10.76
CA THR A 223 -13.30 2.12 10.47
C THR A 223 -13.34 1.28 11.75
N GLU A 224 -12.33 1.38 12.62
CA GLU A 224 -12.29 0.68 13.91
C GLU A 224 -13.53 0.99 14.76
N TYR A 225 -13.93 2.26 14.84
CA TYR A 225 -15.11 2.67 15.59
C TYR A 225 -16.41 2.03 15.08
N TYR A 226 -16.53 1.80 13.77
CA TYR A 226 -17.72 1.19 13.18
C TYR A 226 -17.69 -0.34 13.08
N THR A 227 -16.51 -0.97 13.18
CA THR A 227 -16.37 -2.44 12.97
C THR A 227 -16.00 -3.21 14.23
N SER A 228 -15.39 -2.59 15.25
CA SER A 228 -15.04 -3.29 16.50
C SER A 228 -16.24 -3.43 17.42
N ASN A 229 -16.33 -4.59 18.08
CA ASN A 229 -17.36 -4.90 19.07
C ASN A 229 -17.11 -4.24 20.44
N ALA A 230 -15.99 -3.54 20.61
CA ALA A 230 -15.66 -2.78 21.81
C ALA A 230 -16.37 -1.41 21.88
N TYR A 231 -16.83 -0.91 20.72
CA TYR A 231 -17.56 0.34 20.61
C TYR A 231 -19.08 0.11 20.54
N ARG A 232 -19.84 1.20 20.62
CA ARG A 232 -21.31 1.19 20.74
C ARG A 232 -22.00 1.21 19.39
#